data_AF-A0A1G7W6D5-F1
#
_entry.id   AF-A0A1G7W6D5-F1
#
_cell.length_a   1.000
_cell.length_b   1.000
_cell.length_c   1.000
_cell.angle_alpha   90.00
_cell.angle_beta   90.00
_cell.angle_gamma   90.00
#
_symmetry.space_group_name_H-M   'P 1'
#
loop_
_entity.id
_entity.type
_entity.pdbx_description
1 polymer ?
#
loop_
_entity_poly.entity_id
_entity_poly.type
_entity_poly.pdbx_seq_one_letter_code
_entity_poly.pdbx_strand_id
1 'polypeptide(L)'
;MRVKFLLLCLLLSLVNYSVAQNNSEENLLISVEVAGKWGYIDKTGKMVIKPQFDDAFNFEENDWARVKVNDKYGYIDKSGKMIIEPWFEEVASFSSNGLARVQIGGKCGYFAQTGSIIVDPMYDNACDFSSNGLAAVCLNGKWGYIDASGEMYISLQYDRAWSFDAEGLAVAEVDDEIGYIQESGKWGIKPQFGRAGAFMGKGLARVQLNEDKWGFIDRTGKMVISPRYDGAYDFSANGLCVVLLDEKWGVVDTSGKFVVAPQFDNACDFSSNGLAAVSLNGKWGYIDATGKMVIQPQFDNALSFAENGLAAVIQNGKYGVIDSKGKIVVKPRFEGIEIYRDILFAKDGGKWGIIDKKGAYIAKPQFDRVGLY
;
A
#
# COMPACT_ATOMS: atom_id res chain seq x y z
N MET A 1 18.41 26.40 -32.96
CA MET A 1 18.86 24.99 -33.02
C MET A 1 18.67 24.23 -31.70
N ARG A 2 18.72 24.86 -30.51
CA ARG A 2 18.56 24.18 -29.20
C ARG A 2 17.14 23.73 -28.82
N VAL A 3 16.08 24.40 -29.31
CA VAL A 3 14.68 24.07 -28.95
C VAL A 3 14.17 22.79 -29.61
N LYS A 4 14.64 22.45 -30.82
CA LYS A 4 14.26 21.19 -31.51
C LYS A 4 14.88 19.94 -30.87
N PHE A 5 16.01 20.08 -30.18
CA PHE A 5 16.71 18.96 -29.54
C PHE A 5 16.06 18.56 -28.21
N LEU A 6 15.63 19.53 -27.40
CA LEU A 6 14.88 19.28 -26.16
C LEU A 6 13.52 18.61 -26.42
N LEU A 7 12.80 19.03 -27.48
CA LEU A 7 11.51 18.42 -27.84
C LEU A 7 11.67 16.96 -28.27
N LEU A 8 12.75 16.64 -28.99
CA LEU A 8 13.04 15.29 -29.47
C LEU A 8 13.45 14.34 -28.34
N CYS A 9 14.24 14.81 -27.37
CA CYS A 9 14.59 14.03 -26.17
C CYS A 9 13.36 13.77 -25.29
N LEU A 10 12.45 14.75 -25.13
CA LEU A 10 11.20 14.56 -24.38
C LEU A 10 10.29 13.54 -25.07
N LEU A 11 10.13 13.66 -26.40
CA LEU A 11 9.34 12.71 -27.20
C LEU A 11 9.92 11.29 -27.17
N LEU A 12 11.24 11.13 -27.29
CA LEU A 12 11.90 9.82 -27.17
C LEU A 12 11.75 9.23 -25.76
N SER A 13 11.83 10.05 -24.70
CA SER A 13 11.61 9.60 -23.32
C SER A 13 10.16 9.17 -23.08
N LEU A 14 9.18 9.90 -23.63
CA LEU A 14 7.76 9.56 -23.53
C LEU A 14 7.40 8.32 -24.35
N VAL A 15 7.98 8.18 -25.54
CA VAL A 15 7.79 6.98 -26.37
C VAL A 15 8.39 5.75 -25.68
N ASN A 16 9.63 5.84 -25.18
CA ASN A 16 10.25 4.73 -24.45
C ASN A 16 9.49 4.38 -23.16
N TYR A 17 8.97 5.38 -22.44
CA TYR A 17 8.12 5.15 -21.27
C TYR A 17 6.81 4.45 -21.64
N SER A 18 6.15 4.88 -22.73
CA SER A 18 4.90 4.24 -23.19
C SER A 18 5.10 2.81 -23.69
N VAL A 19 6.24 2.52 -24.34
CA VAL A 19 6.59 1.16 -24.80
C VAL A 19 6.97 0.27 -23.62
N ALA A 20 7.66 0.79 -22.60
CA ALA A 20 7.98 0.05 -21.39
C ALA A 20 6.72 -0.29 -20.57
N GLN A 21 5.79 0.66 -20.42
CA GLN A 21 4.47 0.42 -19.80
C GLN A 21 3.68 -0.65 -20.56
N ASN A 22 3.57 -0.54 -21.90
CA ASN A 22 2.88 -1.54 -22.73
C ASN A 22 3.51 -2.95 -22.65
N ASN A 23 4.85 -3.06 -22.63
CA ASN A 23 5.54 -4.35 -22.51
C ASN A 23 5.40 -4.96 -21.10
N SER A 24 5.31 -4.12 -20.06
CA SER A 24 5.12 -4.58 -18.67
C SER A 24 3.72 -5.17 -18.45
N GLU A 25 2.69 -4.66 -19.14
CA GLU A 25 1.33 -5.18 -19.07
C GLU A 25 1.10 -6.46 -19.91
N GLU A 26 1.83 -6.65 -21.01
CA GLU A 26 1.70 -7.84 -21.83
C GLU A 26 2.24 -9.11 -21.15
N ASN A 27 3.20 -8.99 -20.24
CA ASN A 27 3.85 -10.10 -19.54
C ASN A 27 3.52 -10.15 -18.03
N LEU A 28 2.37 -9.61 -17.63
CA LEU A 28 1.91 -9.69 -16.24
C LEU A 28 1.65 -11.14 -15.84
N LEU A 29 2.40 -11.61 -14.83
CA LEU A 29 2.18 -12.89 -14.17
C LEU A 29 1.55 -12.64 -12.80
N ILE A 30 0.44 -13.33 -12.53
CA ILE A 30 -0.26 -13.24 -11.24
C ILE A 30 -0.03 -14.54 -10.48
N SER A 31 0.37 -14.40 -9.23
CA SER A 31 0.53 -15.53 -8.32
C SER A 31 -0.84 -16.13 -7.97
N VAL A 32 -0.95 -17.45 -8.06
CA VAL A 32 -2.16 -18.20 -7.68
C VAL A 32 -1.79 -19.46 -6.94
N GLU A 33 -2.65 -19.86 -6.02
CA GLU A 33 -2.51 -21.12 -5.30
C GLU A 33 -3.43 -22.18 -5.92
N VAL A 34 -2.89 -23.39 -6.10
CA VAL A 34 -3.65 -24.58 -6.48
C VAL A 34 -3.14 -25.77 -5.68
N ALA A 35 -4.04 -26.46 -4.99
CA ALA A 35 -3.76 -27.64 -4.16
C ALA A 35 -2.67 -27.39 -3.11
N GLY A 36 -2.71 -26.22 -2.45
CA GLY A 36 -1.79 -25.87 -1.36
C GLY A 36 -0.39 -25.42 -1.80
N LYS A 37 -0.16 -25.20 -3.10
CA LYS A 37 1.10 -24.69 -3.64
C LYS A 37 0.85 -23.50 -4.55
N TRP A 38 1.80 -22.57 -4.56
CA TRP A 38 1.77 -21.37 -5.37
C TRP A 38 2.50 -21.55 -6.70
N GLY A 39 1.90 -21.00 -7.74
CA GLY A 39 2.44 -20.87 -9.10
C GLY A 39 2.00 -19.54 -9.71
N TYR A 40 2.14 -19.40 -11.03
CA TYR A 40 1.83 -18.15 -11.71
C TYR A 40 1.05 -18.39 -13.01
N ILE A 41 0.04 -17.56 -13.23
CA ILE A 41 -0.79 -17.53 -14.44
C ILE A 41 -0.58 -16.24 -15.22
N ASP A 42 -0.85 -16.26 -16.51
CA ASP A 42 -1.04 -15.04 -17.29
C ASP A 42 -2.45 -14.44 -17.07
N LYS A 43 -2.72 -13.27 -17.66
CA LYS A 43 -4.02 -12.58 -17.59
C LYS A 43 -5.21 -13.37 -18.17
N THR A 44 -4.96 -14.43 -18.95
CA THR A 44 -6.00 -15.33 -19.47
C THR A 44 -6.33 -16.47 -18.51
N GLY A 45 -5.56 -16.59 -17.42
CA GLY A 45 -5.65 -17.67 -16.45
C GLY A 45 -4.92 -18.94 -16.87
N LYS A 46 -4.08 -18.88 -17.90
CA LYS A 46 -3.24 -19.99 -18.31
C LYS A 46 -2.03 -20.07 -17.39
N MET A 47 -1.75 -21.27 -16.89
CA MET A 47 -0.58 -21.54 -16.04
C MET A 47 0.72 -21.34 -16.83
N VAL A 48 1.60 -20.48 -16.32
CA VAL A 48 2.93 -20.18 -16.87
C VAL A 48 4.01 -20.86 -16.02
N ILE A 49 3.95 -20.68 -14.69
CA ILE A 49 4.81 -21.38 -13.73
C ILE A 49 3.93 -22.29 -12.90
N LYS A 50 4.18 -23.60 -12.95
CA LYS A 50 3.34 -24.58 -12.25
C LYS A 50 3.40 -24.38 -10.73
N PRO A 51 2.32 -24.71 -9.99
CA PRO A 51 2.31 -24.72 -8.54
C PRO A 51 3.45 -25.58 -7.97
N GLN A 52 4.37 -24.95 -7.25
CA GLN A 52 5.53 -25.62 -6.64
C GLN A 52 6.06 -24.91 -5.39
N PHE A 53 5.69 -23.64 -5.17
CA PHE A 53 6.16 -22.84 -4.04
C PHE A 53 5.22 -22.95 -2.84
N ASP A 54 5.75 -22.82 -1.63
CA ASP A 54 4.96 -22.75 -0.38
C ASP A 54 4.25 -21.40 -0.24
N ASP A 55 4.83 -20.35 -0.84
CA ASP A 55 4.31 -18.98 -0.88
C ASP A 55 4.91 -18.24 -2.08
N ALA A 56 4.21 -17.23 -2.60
CA ALA A 56 4.62 -16.47 -3.77
C ALA A 56 4.07 -15.05 -3.78
N PHE A 57 4.95 -14.09 -4.01
CA PHE A 57 4.59 -12.69 -4.27
C PHE A 57 4.48 -12.43 -5.77
N ASN A 58 3.83 -11.33 -6.13
CA ASN A 58 3.82 -10.87 -7.52
C ASN A 58 5.19 -10.39 -7.99
N PHE A 59 5.38 -10.39 -9.31
CA PHE A 59 6.60 -9.88 -9.93
C PHE A 59 6.72 -8.36 -9.76
N GLU A 60 7.90 -7.93 -9.33
CA GLU A 60 8.28 -6.53 -9.13
C GLU A 60 8.74 -5.87 -10.45
N GLU A 61 9.02 -4.57 -10.43
CA GLU A 61 9.46 -3.82 -11.64
C GLU A 61 10.76 -4.35 -12.24
N ASN A 62 11.60 -5.01 -11.43
CA ASN A 62 12.84 -5.65 -11.88
C ASN A 62 12.62 -7.06 -12.46
N ASP A 63 11.36 -7.48 -12.64
CA ASP A 63 10.95 -8.81 -13.13
C ASP A 63 11.36 -9.98 -12.23
N TRP A 64 11.59 -9.72 -10.93
CA TRP A 64 11.83 -10.76 -9.93
C TRP A 64 10.59 -10.95 -9.07
N ALA A 65 10.36 -12.17 -8.61
CA ALA A 65 9.36 -12.46 -7.61
C ALA A 65 9.98 -13.19 -6.42
N ARG A 66 9.51 -12.85 -5.22
CA ARG A 66 9.85 -13.56 -3.98
C ARG A 66 9.01 -14.81 -3.89
N VAL A 67 9.65 -15.95 -3.65
CA VAL A 67 8.97 -17.26 -3.48
C VAL A 67 9.54 -18.01 -2.30
N LYS A 68 8.69 -18.81 -1.65
CA LYS A 68 9.06 -19.65 -0.52
C LYS A 68 9.15 -21.11 -0.93
N VAL A 69 10.21 -21.79 -0.52
CA VAL A 69 10.41 -23.24 -0.68
C VAL A 69 11.04 -23.78 0.59
N ASN A 70 10.44 -24.82 1.17
CA ASN A 70 10.88 -25.46 2.42
C ASN A 70 11.10 -24.44 3.54
N ASP A 71 10.10 -23.58 3.73
CA ASP A 71 10.08 -22.53 4.74
C ASP A 71 11.11 -21.40 4.60
N LYS A 72 11.85 -21.34 3.50
CA LYS A 72 12.79 -20.26 3.22
C LYS A 72 12.41 -19.51 1.95
N TYR A 73 12.66 -18.20 1.92
CA TYR A 73 12.45 -17.36 0.75
C TYR A 73 13.71 -17.24 -0.09
N GLY A 74 13.49 -17.15 -1.40
CA GLY A 74 14.46 -16.78 -2.44
C GLY A 74 13.78 -15.92 -3.51
N TYR A 75 14.44 -15.77 -4.66
CA TYR A 75 13.93 -14.98 -5.78
C TYR A 75 13.95 -15.80 -7.07
N ILE A 76 12.93 -15.62 -7.91
CA ILE A 76 12.81 -16.23 -9.23
C ILE A 76 12.69 -15.18 -10.34
N ASP A 77 13.04 -15.56 -11.56
CA ASP A 77 12.71 -14.83 -12.78
C ASP A 77 11.33 -15.21 -13.34
N LYS A 78 10.88 -14.53 -14.39
CA LYS A 78 9.59 -14.80 -15.07
C LYS A 78 9.50 -16.17 -15.73
N SER A 79 10.59 -16.91 -15.87
CA SER A 79 10.56 -18.31 -16.31
C SER A 79 10.32 -19.28 -15.15
N GLY A 80 10.39 -18.80 -13.90
CA GLY A 80 10.30 -19.60 -12.68
C GLY A 80 11.64 -20.19 -12.24
N LYS A 81 12.76 -19.76 -12.84
CA LYS A 81 14.10 -20.20 -12.44
C LYS A 81 14.56 -19.38 -11.24
N MET A 82 15.17 -20.04 -10.26
CA MET A 82 15.80 -19.39 -9.12
C MET A 82 16.93 -18.46 -9.60
N ILE A 83 16.83 -17.19 -9.20
CA ILE A 83 17.89 -16.19 -9.30
C ILE A 83 18.74 -16.25 -8.04
N ILE A 84 18.07 -16.31 -6.89
CA ILE A 84 18.68 -16.49 -5.57
C ILE A 84 17.96 -17.67 -4.93
N GLU A 85 18.75 -18.68 -4.58
CA GLU A 85 18.23 -19.87 -3.92
C GLU A 85 17.54 -19.52 -2.60
N PRO A 86 16.57 -20.33 -2.12
CA PRO A 86 15.87 -20.04 -0.89
C PRO A 86 16.71 -20.34 0.36
N TRP A 87 16.98 -19.32 1.17
CA TRP A 87 17.64 -19.47 2.48
C TRP A 87 17.30 -18.36 3.50
N PHE A 88 16.51 -17.36 3.11
CA PHE A 88 16.04 -16.31 4.01
C PHE A 88 14.78 -16.76 4.77
N GLU A 89 14.63 -16.33 6.02
CA GLU A 89 13.39 -16.52 6.80
C GLU A 89 12.31 -15.54 6.35
N GLU A 90 12.72 -14.30 6.08
CA GLU A 90 11.91 -13.25 5.47
C GLU A 90 12.76 -12.47 4.46
N VAL A 91 12.11 -11.94 3.44
CA VAL A 91 12.77 -11.09 2.43
C VAL A 91 11.82 -10.04 1.87
N ALA A 92 12.30 -8.81 1.79
CA ALA A 92 11.57 -7.67 1.24
C ALA A 92 11.84 -7.48 -0.27
N SER A 93 11.06 -6.59 -0.89
CA SER A 93 11.37 -6.06 -2.21
C SER A 93 12.66 -5.24 -2.17
N PHE A 94 13.29 -5.08 -3.34
CA PHE A 94 14.44 -4.18 -3.43
C PHE A 94 13.97 -2.72 -3.36
N SER A 95 14.56 -1.96 -2.44
CA SER A 95 14.43 -0.51 -2.39
C SER A 95 15.00 0.14 -3.65
N SER A 96 14.73 1.43 -3.86
CA SER A 96 15.35 2.23 -4.93
C SER A 96 16.87 2.29 -4.88
N ASN A 97 17.47 1.91 -3.73
CA ASN A 97 18.91 1.82 -3.54
C ASN A 97 19.48 0.44 -3.90
N GLY A 98 18.65 -0.49 -4.40
CA GLY A 98 19.07 -1.84 -4.80
C GLY A 98 19.34 -2.79 -3.63
N LEU A 99 18.88 -2.43 -2.43
CA LEU A 99 19.00 -3.23 -1.21
C LEU A 99 17.63 -3.74 -0.76
N ALA A 100 17.56 -5.01 -0.39
CA ALA A 100 16.41 -5.65 0.21
C ALA A 100 16.71 -6.02 1.66
N ARG A 101 15.75 -5.76 2.55
CA ARG A 101 15.80 -6.26 3.94
C ARG A 101 15.60 -7.77 3.93
N VAL A 102 16.45 -8.48 4.67
CA VAL A 102 16.39 -9.94 4.83
C VAL A 102 16.39 -10.30 6.31
N GLN A 103 15.79 -11.45 6.66
CA GLN A 103 15.91 -12.05 7.98
C GLN A 103 16.60 -13.42 7.89
N ILE A 104 17.63 -13.63 8.71
CA ILE A 104 18.38 -14.89 8.82
C ILE A 104 18.65 -15.13 10.30
N GLY A 105 18.24 -16.29 10.83
CA GLY A 105 18.45 -16.63 12.24
C GLY A 105 17.74 -15.68 13.20
N GLY A 106 16.57 -15.18 12.81
CA GLY A 106 15.77 -14.21 13.57
C GLY A 106 16.30 -12.77 13.53
N LYS A 107 17.41 -12.49 12.84
CA LYS A 107 18.02 -11.16 12.77
C LYS A 107 17.88 -10.53 11.40
N CYS A 108 17.67 -9.23 11.36
CA CYS A 108 17.59 -8.45 10.14
C CYS A 108 18.99 -8.02 9.66
N GLY A 109 19.18 -8.11 8.35
CA GLY A 109 20.31 -7.58 7.61
C GLY A 109 19.84 -7.06 6.24
N TYR A 110 20.78 -6.73 5.36
CA TYR A 110 20.47 -6.22 4.03
C TYR A 110 21.29 -6.89 2.95
N PHE A 111 20.60 -7.19 1.87
CA PHE A 111 21.12 -7.94 0.73
C PHE A 111 21.01 -7.10 -0.54
N ALA A 112 22.09 -7.04 -1.31
CA ALA A 112 22.11 -6.35 -2.60
C ALA A 112 21.61 -7.25 -3.72
N GLN A 113 20.98 -6.65 -4.72
CA GLN A 113 20.51 -7.35 -5.92
C GLN A 113 21.63 -8.09 -6.68
N THR A 114 22.91 -7.74 -6.44
CA THR A 114 24.09 -8.44 -6.98
C THR A 114 24.29 -9.85 -6.41
N GLY A 115 23.56 -10.23 -5.36
CA GLY A 115 23.69 -11.56 -4.75
C GLY A 115 24.46 -11.59 -3.43
N SER A 116 24.74 -10.42 -2.82
CA SER A 116 25.64 -10.30 -1.66
C SER A 116 24.94 -9.69 -0.46
N ILE A 117 25.24 -10.21 0.73
CA ILE A 117 24.91 -9.53 1.99
C ILE A 117 25.81 -8.29 2.10
N ILE A 118 25.19 -7.12 2.24
CA ILE A 118 25.89 -5.84 2.44
C ILE A 118 25.98 -5.51 3.92
N VAL A 119 24.90 -5.83 4.65
CA VAL A 119 24.82 -5.61 6.09
C VAL A 119 24.50 -6.95 6.72
N ASP A 120 25.41 -7.46 7.53
CA ASP A 120 25.25 -8.75 8.17
C ASP A 120 23.98 -8.79 9.03
N PRO A 121 23.26 -9.93 9.08
CA PRO A 121 22.10 -10.10 9.93
C PRO A 121 22.48 -9.99 11.42
N MET A 122 22.19 -8.85 12.03
CA MET A 122 22.52 -8.58 13.44
C MET A 122 21.45 -7.77 14.18
N TYR A 123 20.57 -7.08 13.45
CA TYR A 123 19.54 -6.23 14.02
C TYR A 123 18.33 -7.04 14.47
N ASP A 124 17.68 -6.64 15.56
CA ASP A 124 16.45 -7.27 16.05
C ASP A 124 15.26 -6.99 15.13
N ASN A 125 15.27 -5.82 14.48
CA ASN A 125 14.30 -5.41 13.48
C ASN A 125 14.90 -4.34 12.58
N ALA A 126 14.28 -4.10 11.42
CA ALA A 126 14.70 -3.11 10.45
C ALA A 126 13.54 -2.69 9.55
N CYS A 127 13.58 -1.47 9.05
CA CYS A 127 12.75 -0.97 7.96
C CYS A 127 13.48 -1.14 6.61
N ASP A 128 12.76 -1.00 5.50
CA ASP A 128 13.40 -0.92 4.19
C ASP A 128 14.11 0.43 4.01
N PHE A 129 15.11 0.47 3.13
CA PHE A 129 15.81 1.71 2.79
C PHE A 129 14.86 2.72 2.15
N SER A 130 14.85 3.93 2.69
CA SER A 130 14.10 5.07 2.15
C SER A 130 14.81 5.66 0.93
N SER A 131 14.14 6.51 0.16
CA SER A 131 14.72 7.12 -1.06
C SER A 131 15.95 7.99 -0.79
N ASN A 132 16.15 8.44 0.45
CA ASN A 132 17.34 9.18 0.89
C ASN A 132 18.54 8.29 1.24
N GLY A 133 18.41 6.96 1.10
CA GLY A 133 19.50 6.02 1.36
C GLY A 133 19.70 5.65 2.83
N LEU A 134 18.76 6.00 3.70
CA LEU A 134 18.77 5.63 5.12
C LEU A 134 17.73 4.54 5.42
N ALA A 135 18.06 3.66 6.36
CA ALA A 135 17.12 2.68 6.90
C ALA A 135 17.14 2.68 8.43
N ALA A 136 15.95 2.65 9.03
CA ALA A 136 15.81 2.51 10.48
C ALA A 136 16.14 1.07 10.88
N VAL A 137 16.97 0.90 11.91
CA VAL A 137 17.40 -0.40 12.42
C VAL A 137 17.30 -0.43 13.95
N CYS A 138 16.91 -1.59 14.49
CA CYS A 138 16.76 -1.81 15.92
C CYS A 138 17.81 -2.80 16.41
N LEU A 139 18.51 -2.45 17.50
CA LEU A 139 19.43 -3.34 18.18
C LEU A 139 19.31 -3.13 19.69
N ASN A 140 19.12 -4.22 20.44
CA ASN A 140 18.93 -4.23 21.88
C ASN A 140 17.79 -3.31 22.34
N GLY A 141 16.70 -3.28 21.57
CA GLY A 141 15.50 -2.51 21.89
C GLY A 141 15.58 -1.01 21.62
N LYS A 142 16.67 -0.51 21.04
CA LYS A 142 16.79 0.90 20.61
C LYS A 142 16.94 1.00 19.09
N TRP A 143 16.28 1.99 18.52
CA TRP A 143 16.30 2.30 17.10
C TRP A 143 17.28 3.44 16.77
N GLY A 144 17.92 3.31 15.62
CA GLY A 144 18.79 4.29 14.98
C GLY A 144 18.69 4.12 13.47
N TYR A 145 19.63 4.72 12.73
CA TYR A 145 19.63 4.67 11.27
C TYR A 145 21.00 4.33 10.72
N ILE A 146 21.03 3.50 9.70
CA ILE A 146 22.23 3.18 8.93
C ILE A 146 22.12 3.76 7.52
N ASP A 147 23.26 3.99 6.89
CA ASP A 147 23.33 4.26 5.46
C ASP A 147 23.36 2.96 4.63
N ALA A 148 23.34 3.10 3.31
CA ALA A 148 23.34 1.97 2.36
C ALA A 148 24.61 1.10 2.41
N SER A 149 25.70 1.55 3.03
CA SER A 149 26.89 0.73 3.27
C SER A 149 26.78 -0.11 4.55
N GLY A 150 25.80 0.17 5.41
CA GLY A 150 25.64 -0.48 6.71
C GLY A 150 26.21 0.31 7.88
N GLU A 151 26.87 1.43 7.61
CA GLU A 151 27.47 2.26 8.65
C GLU A 151 26.39 3.03 9.42
N MET A 152 26.58 3.15 10.74
CA MET A 152 25.65 3.85 11.62
C MET A 152 25.65 5.36 11.31
N TYR A 153 24.53 5.87 10.82
CA TYR A 153 24.33 7.27 10.46
C TYR A 153 23.72 8.09 11.61
N ILE A 154 22.70 7.54 12.28
CA ILE A 154 22.12 8.09 13.51
C ILE A 154 22.20 7.02 14.59
N SER A 155 22.87 7.31 15.69
CA SER A 155 23.06 6.37 16.80
C SER A 155 21.74 5.82 17.34
N LEU A 156 21.77 4.56 17.79
CA LEU A 156 20.67 3.87 18.45
C LEU A 156 20.27 4.61 19.74
N GLN A 157 19.15 5.32 19.70
CA GLN A 157 18.72 6.17 20.81
C GLN A 157 17.20 6.26 20.98
N TYR A 158 16.42 5.92 19.95
CA TYR A 158 14.97 6.00 19.96
C TYR A 158 14.34 4.71 20.48
N ASP A 159 13.19 4.79 21.12
CA ASP A 159 12.40 3.60 21.50
C ASP A 159 11.74 2.97 20.28
N ARG A 160 11.31 3.80 19.33
CA ARG A 160 10.80 3.40 18.01
C ARG A 160 11.21 4.43 16.97
N ALA A 161 11.40 3.99 15.73
CA ALA A 161 11.69 4.87 14.60
C ALA A 161 11.14 4.27 13.31
N TRP A 162 10.69 5.13 12.39
CA TRP A 162 10.15 4.74 11.08
C TRP A 162 11.00 5.30 9.94
N SER A 163 10.74 4.83 8.72
CA SER A 163 11.36 5.33 7.49
C SER A 163 11.15 6.84 7.32
N PHE A 164 12.14 7.51 6.69
CA PHE A 164 12.01 8.90 6.30
C PHE A 164 11.03 9.04 5.14
N ASP A 165 10.17 10.06 5.20
CA ASP A 165 9.34 10.46 4.08
C ASP A 165 10.17 11.13 2.97
N ALA A 166 9.55 11.34 1.80
CA ALA A 166 10.21 11.95 0.64
C ALA A 166 10.67 13.40 0.86
N GLU A 167 10.24 14.03 1.96
CA GLU A 167 10.58 15.39 2.35
C GLU A 167 11.50 15.42 3.59
N GLY A 168 12.08 14.27 3.97
CA GLY A 168 13.16 14.16 4.95
C GLY A 168 12.74 14.22 6.42
N LEU A 169 11.46 13.95 6.75
CA LEU A 169 11.01 13.74 8.13
C LEU A 169 10.71 12.26 8.40
N ALA A 170 11.10 11.78 9.58
CA ALA A 170 10.72 10.47 10.09
C ALA A 170 10.05 10.59 11.45
N VAL A 171 9.06 9.74 11.71
CA VAL A 171 8.49 9.56 13.04
C VAL A 171 9.54 8.88 13.93
N ALA A 172 9.75 9.40 15.14
CA ALA A 172 10.60 8.77 16.13
C ALA A 172 10.01 8.97 17.53
N GLU A 173 10.24 8.01 18.41
CA GLU A 173 9.69 7.96 19.76
C GLU A 173 10.79 7.90 20.81
N VAL A 174 10.62 8.66 21.88
CA VAL A 174 11.46 8.63 23.08
C VAL A 174 10.55 8.82 24.29
N ASP A 175 10.72 7.98 25.31
CA ASP A 175 10.00 8.05 26.59
C ASP A 175 8.47 8.06 26.40
N ASP A 176 7.97 7.18 25.52
CA ASP A 176 6.55 7.05 25.13
C ASP A 176 5.95 8.30 24.43
N GLU A 177 6.77 9.30 24.09
CA GLU A 177 6.36 10.47 23.33
C GLU A 177 6.89 10.42 21.89
N ILE A 178 6.01 10.70 20.94
CA ILE A 178 6.33 10.74 19.52
C ILE A 178 6.66 12.17 19.09
N GLY A 179 7.72 12.29 18.30
CA GLY A 179 8.13 13.48 17.58
C GLY A 179 8.55 13.15 16.14
N TYR A 180 9.20 14.11 15.50
CA TYR A 180 9.67 13.96 14.12
C TYR A 180 11.12 14.44 13.99
N ILE A 181 11.97 13.56 13.48
CA ILE A 181 13.38 13.86 13.25
C ILE A 181 13.64 14.17 11.78
N GLN A 182 14.63 15.03 11.55
CA GLN A 182 15.20 15.27 10.23
C GLN A 182 16.30 14.22 9.95
N GLU A 183 16.73 14.11 8.69
CA GLU A 183 17.81 13.20 8.27
C GLU A 183 19.10 13.38 9.08
N SER A 184 19.37 14.59 9.57
CA SER A 184 20.51 14.87 10.46
C SER A 184 20.41 14.21 11.85
N GLY A 185 19.29 13.56 12.18
CA GLY A 185 18.97 13.05 13.51
C GLY A 185 18.48 14.12 14.50
N LYS A 186 18.43 15.40 14.10
CA LYS A 186 17.88 16.47 14.94
C LYS A 186 16.35 16.44 14.90
N TRP A 187 15.73 16.73 16.04
CA TRP A 187 14.28 16.94 16.11
C TRP A 187 13.86 18.13 15.24
N GLY A 188 13.09 17.86 14.20
CA GLY A 188 12.30 18.87 13.49
C GLY A 188 11.08 19.29 14.30
N ILE A 189 10.45 18.30 14.95
CA ILE A 189 9.35 18.49 15.91
C ILE A 189 9.70 17.63 17.12
N LYS A 190 9.84 18.26 18.29
CA LYS A 190 10.22 17.53 19.52
C LYS A 190 9.12 16.55 19.93
N PRO A 191 9.48 15.45 20.62
CA PRO A 191 8.52 14.55 21.24
C PRO A 191 7.52 15.33 22.11
N GLN A 192 6.23 15.10 21.87
CA GLN A 192 5.14 15.73 22.63
C GLN A 192 3.76 15.06 22.36
N PHE A 193 3.71 14.00 21.53
CA PHE A 193 2.46 13.37 21.11
C PHE A 193 2.41 11.93 21.62
N GLY A 194 1.35 11.52 22.32
CA GLY A 194 1.14 10.11 22.68
C GLY A 194 0.87 9.21 21.47
N ARG A 195 0.33 9.76 20.36
CA ARG A 195 0.24 9.08 19.06
C ARG A 195 0.44 10.06 17.91
N ALA A 196 1.09 9.62 16.83
CA ALA A 196 1.26 10.41 15.63
C ALA A 196 1.33 9.53 14.38
N GLY A 197 0.79 10.03 13.26
CA GLY A 197 0.96 9.43 11.94
C GLY A 197 2.13 10.06 11.17
N ALA A 198 2.47 9.47 10.02
CA ALA A 198 3.33 10.12 9.04
C ALA A 198 2.64 11.38 8.45
N PHE A 199 3.43 12.28 7.87
CA PHE A 199 2.87 13.37 7.07
C PHE A 199 2.37 12.82 5.74
N MET A 200 1.07 12.97 5.51
CA MET A 200 0.38 12.43 4.32
C MET A 200 -0.38 13.55 3.59
N GLY A 201 -0.69 13.33 2.32
CA GLY A 201 -1.51 14.24 1.51
C GLY A 201 -0.97 15.67 1.50
N LYS A 202 -1.76 16.62 2.03
CA LYS A 202 -1.43 18.06 2.07
C LYS A 202 -0.39 18.44 3.15
N GLY A 203 0.56 17.54 3.46
CA GLY A 203 1.60 17.78 4.45
C GLY A 203 1.07 17.88 5.88
N LEU A 204 -0.04 17.20 6.18
CA LEU A 204 -0.63 17.15 7.52
C LEU A 204 -0.44 15.76 8.11
N ALA A 205 -0.17 15.71 9.41
CA ALA A 205 -0.11 14.47 10.18
C ALA A 205 -1.17 14.50 11.28
N ARG A 206 -1.89 13.39 11.44
CA ARG A 206 -2.80 13.20 12.58
C ARG A 206 -2.01 12.95 13.86
N VAL A 207 -2.41 13.58 14.95
CA VAL A 207 -1.75 13.48 16.26
C VAL A 207 -2.74 13.38 17.40
N GLN A 208 -2.33 12.73 18.49
CA GLN A 208 -2.95 12.75 19.81
C GLN A 208 -1.93 13.29 20.82
N LEU A 209 -2.35 14.25 21.66
CA LEU A 209 -1.51 14.78 22.75
C LEU A 209 -1.57 13.82 23.95
N ASN A 210 -2.64 13.93 24.75
CA ASN A 210 -2.84 13.15 25.98
C ASN A 210 -4.24 12.51 26.10
N GLU A 211 -5.15 12.83 25.17
CA GLU A 211 -6.53 12.36 25.14
C GLU A 211 -6.75 11.46 23.93
N ASP A 212 -7.80 10.63 23.96
CA ASP A 212 -8.21 9.76 22.85
C ASP A 212 -8.75 10.53 21.62
N LYS A 213 -8.55 11.84 21.55
CA LYS A 213 -9.00 12.71 20.46
C LYS A 213 -7.88 13.02 19.47
N TRP A 214 -8.21 12.93 18.19
CA TRP A 214 -7.32 13.24 17.07
C TRP A 214 -7.42 14.71 16.67
N GLY A 215 -6.26 15.32 16.43
CA GLY A 215 -6.05 16.60 15.76
C GLY A 215 -5.03 16.48 14.64
N PHE A 216 -4.62 17.60 14.06
CA PHE A 216 -3.68 17.62 12.94
C PHE A 216 -2.66 18.73 13.06
N ILE A 217 -1.41 18.41 12.75
CA ILE A 217 -0.30 19.35 12.69
C ILE A 217 0.22 19.48 11.25
N ASP A 218 0.84 20.62 10.95
CA ASP A 218 1.67 20.79 9.76
C ASP A 218 3.11 20.28 9.98
N ARG A 219 3.92 20.31 8.91
CA ARG A 219 5.33 19.86 8.93
C ARG A 219 6.25 20.68 9.86
N THR A 220 5.79 21.82 10.37
CA THR A 220 6.51 22.60 11.39
C THR A 220 6.15 22.18 12.82
N GLY A 221 5.19 21.27 12.97
CA GLY A 221 4.64 20.85 14.26
C GLY A 221 3.55 21.78 14.79
N LYS A 222 3.13 22.78 14.01
CA LYS A 222 2.07 23.71 14.41
C LYS A 222 0.72 23.01 14.28
N MET A 223 -0.09 23.12 15.32
CA MET A 223 -1.47 22.63 15.30
C MET A 223 -2.29 23.40 14.26
N VAL A 224 -2.81 22.67 13.26
CA VAL A 224 -3.72 23.18 12.23
C VAL A 224 -5.17 22.92 12.65
N ILE A 225 -5.43 21.74 13.21
CA ILE A 225 -6.76 21.36 13.71
C ILE A 225 -6.58 20.81 15.13
N SER A 226 -7.09 21.53 16.12
CA SER A 226 -7.01 21.09 17.52
C SER A 226 -7.67 19.71 17.72
N PRO A 227 -7.12 18.85 18.60
CA PRO A 227 -7.71 17.55 18.89
C PRO A 227 -9.17 17.63 19.31
N ARG A 228 -10.04 16.91 18.59
CA ARG A 228 -11.48 16.86 18.89
C ARG A 228 -12.22 15.65 18.31
N TYR A 229 -11.61 14.91 17.38
CA TYR A 229 -12.26 13.79 16.71
C TYR A 229 -11.98 12.47 17.44
N ASP A 230 -13.00 11.61 17.59
CA ASP A 230 -12.85 10.26 18.17
C ASP A 230 -11.99 9.33 17.29
N GLY A 231 -11.95 9.61 16.00
CA GLY A 231 -11.19 8.88 15.01
C GLY A 231 -10.91 9.75 13.79
N ALA A 232 -9.82 9.49 13.10
CA ALA A 232 -9.47 10.22 11.89
C ALA A 232 -8.64 9.34 10.96
N TYR A 233 -8.96 9.38 9.67
CA TYR A 233 -8.06 8.90 8.61
C TYR A 233 -6.98 9.94 8.31
N ASP A 234 -6.06 9.61 7.41
CA ASP A 234 -5.08 10.58 6.92
C ASP A 234 -5.75 11.53 5.91
N PHE A 235 -5.11 12.68 5.63
CA PHE A 235 -5.60 13.55 4.57
C PHE A 235 -5.30 12.95 3.21
N SER A 236 -6.34 12.81 2.39
CA SER A 236 -6.19 12.45 0.97
C SER A 236 -5.39 13.51 0.20
N ALA A 237 -4.89 13.14 -0.98
CA ALA A 237 -4.18 14.06 -1.88
C ALA A 237 -5.02 15.30 -2.28
N ASN A 238 -6.34 15.19 -2.21
CA ASN A 238 -7.29 16.27 -2.49
C ASN A 238 -7.57 17.19 -1.28
N GLY A 239 -6.95 16.92 -0.12
CA GLY A 239 -7.09 17.77 1.08
C GLY A 239 -8.37 17.51 1.87
N LEU A 240 -8.89 16.28 1.80
CA LEU A 240 -10.06 15.85 2.57
C LEU A 240 -9.68 14.74 3.52
N CYS A 241 -10.28 14.76 4.69
CA CYS A 241 -10.11 13.74 5.70
C CYS A 241 -11.48 13.27 6.21
N VAL A 242 -11.62 11.96 6.33
CA VAL A 242 -12.76 11.31 6.94
C VAL A 242 -12.52 11.22 8.45
N VAL A 243 -13.42 11.81 9.23
CA VAL A 243 -13.30 11.93 10.69
C VAL A 243 -14.53 11.38 11.40
N LEU A 244 -14.32 10.76 12.55
CA LEU A 244 -15.34 10.27 13.46
C LEU A 244 -15.54 11.29 14.57
N LEU A 245 -16.78 11.72 14.77
CA LEU A 245 -17.18 12.59 15.87
C LEU A 245 -18.55 12.14 16.39
N ASP A 246 -18.65 11.86 17.68
CA ASP A 246 -19.90 11.45 18.35
C ASP A 246 -20.56 10.25 17.63
N GLU A 247 -19.77 9.18 17.43
CA GLU A 247 -20.17 7.91 16.77
C GLU A 247 -20.56 8.02 15.29
N LYS A 248 -20.48 9.20 14.67
CA LYS A 248 -20.78 9.40 13.25
C LYS A 248 -19.58 9.87 12.45
N TRP A 249 -19.46 9.36 11.23
CA TRP A 249 -18.42 9.76 10.30
C TRP A 249 -18.87 10.98 9.48
N GLY A 250 -17.95 11.93 9.30
CA GLY A 250 -18.09 13.12 8.48
C GLY A 250 -16.80 13.39 7.68
N VAL A 251 -16.78 14.50 6.95
CA VAL A 251 -15.64 14.90 6.11
C VAL A 251 -15.26 16.33 6.40
N VAL A 252 -13.96 16.57 6.60
CA VAL A 252 -13.39 17.90 6.84
C VAL A 252 -12.37 18.26 5.77
N ASP A 253 -12.24 19.56 5.51
CA ASP A 253 -11.15 20.12 4.73
C ASP A 253 -9.87 20.29 5.59
N THR A 254 -8.79 20.77 4.97
CA THR A 254 -7.49 20.99 5.64
C THR A 254 -7.52 22.06 6.73
N SER A 255 -8.57 22.89 6.81
CA SER A 255 -8.78 23.82 7.93
C SER A 255 -9.55 23.18 9.09
N GLY A 256 -10.04 21.95 8.90
CA GLY A 256 -10.90 21.25 9.85
C GLY A 256 -12.37 21.68 9.74
N LYS A 257 -12.76 22.46 8.75
CA LYS A 257 -14.17 22.79 8.53
C LYS A 257 -14.88 21.59 7.92
N PHE A 258 -16.06 21.26 8.46
CA PHE A 258 -16.89 20.22 7.87
C PHE A 258 -17.33 20.60 6.46
N VAL A 259 -16.92 19.77 5.50
CA VAL A 259 -17.49 19.70 4.15
C VAL A 259 -18.78 18.88 4.21
N VAL A 260 -18.76 17.80 5.00
CA VAL A 260 -19.93 17.00 5.34
C VAL A 260 -19.98 16.84 6.85
N ALA A 261 -21.06 17.30 7.47
CA ALA A 261 -21.27 17.10 8.91
C ALA A 261 -21.31 15.59 9.25
N PRO A 262 -20.89 15.18 10.46
CA PRO A 262 -20.98 13.80 10.91
C PRO A 262 -22.41 13.28 10.78
N GLN A 263 -22.60 12.26 9.95
CA GLN A 263 -23.92 11.66 9.70
C GLN A 263 -23.86 10.20 9.25
N PHE A 264 -22.71 9.72 8.79
CA PHE A 264 -22.56 8.36 8.28
C PHE A 264 -22.29 7.36 9.41
N ASP A 265 -22.83 6.15 9.28
CA ASP A 265 -22.65 5.08 10.26
C ASP A 265 -21.23 4.49 10.18
N ASN A 266 -20.67 4.41 8.97
CA ASN A 266 -19.29 4.01 8.68
C ASN A 266 -18.79 4.76 7.44
N ALA A 267 -17.47 4.88 7.32
CA ALA A 267 -16.81 5.43 6.15
C ALA A 267 -15.45 4.78 5.92
N CYS A 268 -15.03 4.74 4.65
CA CYS A 268 -13.67 4.45 4.24
C CYS A 268 -12.96 5.74 3.84
N ASP A 269 -11.63 5.73 3.79
CA ASP A 269 -10.86 6.85 3.23
C ASP A 269 -11.12 7.03 1.73
N PHE A 270 -10.77 8.20 1.20
CA PHE A 270 -10.86 8.50 -0.22
C PHE A 270 -9.87 7.65 -1.03
N SER A 271 -10.38 6.96 -2.05
CA SER A 271 -9.54 6.28 -3.03
C SER A 271 -8.74 7.27 -3.87
N SER A 272 -7.76 6.77 -4.63
CA SER A 272 -7.00 7.56 -5.62
C SER A 272 -7.90 8.23 -6.67
N ASN A 273 -9.09 7.69 -6.90
CA ASN A 273 -10.12 8.25 -7.78
C ASN A 273 -10.97 9.35 -7.12
N GLY A 274 -10.68 9.73 -5.88
CA GLY A 274 -11.36 10.81 -5.17
C GLY A 274 -12.77 10.47 -4.68
N LEU A 275 -13.10 9.18 -4.56
CA LEU A 275 -14.37 8.70 -4.02
C LEU A 275 -14.14 7.98 -2.69
N ALA A 276 -15.02 8.21 -1.72
CA ALA A 276 -15.04 7.50 -0.45
C ALA A 276 -16.33 6.68 -0.31
N ALA A 277 -16.20 5.43 0.12
CA ALA A 277 -17.36 4.60 0.47
C ALA A 277 -17.90 5.04 1.83
N VAL A 278 -19.21 5.27 1.91
CA VAL A 278 -19.89 5.68 3.16
C VAL A 278 -21.15 4.86 3.35
N SER A 279 -21.53 4.61 4.61
CA SER A 279 -22.77 3.93 4.93
C SER A 279 -23.75 4.82 5.68
N LEU A 280 -25.03 4.67 5.35
CA LEU A 280 -26.16 5.36 5.98
C LEU A 280 -27.32 4.38 6.08
N ASN A 281 -27.86 4.21 7.30
CA ASN A 281 -28.95 3.28 7.61
C ASN A 281 -28.63 1.83 7.17
N GLY A 282 -27.39 1.40 7.38
CA GLY A 282 -26.94 0.04 7.05
C GLY A 282 -26.79 -0.26 5.56
N LYS A 283 -26.89 0.74 4.67
CA LYS A 283 -26.57 0.61 3.24
C LYS A 283 -25.37 1.46 2.87
N TRP A 284 -24.60 0.99 1.89
CA TRP A 284 -23.41 1.65 1.39
C TRP A 284 -23.64 2.37 0.07
N GLY A 285 -23.01 3.53 -0.06
CA GLY A 285 -22.94 4.38 -1.24
C GLY A 285 -21.57 5.06 -1.30
N TYR A 286 -21.45 6.11 -2.13
CA TYR A 286 -20.18 6.80 -2.34
C TYR A 286 -20.36 8.31 -2.44
N ILE A 287 -19.43 9.05 -1.83
CA ILE A 287 -19.32 10.50 -1.92
C ILE A 287 -18.09 10.91 -2.75
N ASP A 288 -18.18 12.05 -3.41
CA ASP A 288 -17.04 12.72 -4.03
C ASP A 288 -16.29 13.63 -3.06
N ALA A 289 -15.23 14.25 -3.57
CA ALA A 289 -14.41 15.22 -2.86
C ALA A 289 -15.18 16.47 -2.37
N THR A 290 -16.35 16.77 -2.93
CA THR A 290 -17.20 17.87 -2.43
C THR A 290 -18.12 17.42 -1.30
N GLY A 291 -18.07 16.14 -0.93
CA GLY A 291 -18.97 15.55 0.05
C GLY A 291 -20.34 15.17 -0.51
N LYS A 292 -20.53 15.32 -1.83
CA LYS A 292 -21.80 15.02 -2.48
C LYS A 292 -21.90 13.53 -2.74
N MET A 293 -23.08 12.95 -2.46
CA MET A 293 -23.39 11.58 -2.86
C MET A 293 -23.34 11.46 -4.40
N VAL A 294 -22.36 10.69 -4.90
CA VAL A 294 -22.27 10.26 -6.30
C VAL A 294 -23.14 9.03 -6.52
N ILE A 295 -23.11 8.12 -5.55
CA ILE A 295 -23.88 6.87 -5.57
C ILE A 295 -24.66 6.79 -4.28
N GLN A 296 -25.99 6.83 -4.37
CA GLN A 296 -26.86 6.76 -3.19
C GLN A 296 -26.68 5.43 -2.45
N PRO A 297 -26.86 5.40 -1.11
CA PRO A 297 -26.75 4.18 -0.33
C PRO A 297 -27.76 3.13 -0.80
N GLN A 298 -27.27 2.01 -1.34
CA GLN A 298 -28.11 0.95 -1.91
C GLN A 298 -27.50 -0.45 -1.81
N PHE A 299 -26.21 -0.54 -1.50
CA PHE A 299 -25.49 -1.81 -1.38
C PHE A 299 -25.45 -2.29 0.06
N ASP A 300 -25.37 -3.60 0.26
CA ASP A 300 -25.20 -4.19 1.59
C ASP A 300 -23.78 -3.93 2.12
N ASN A 301 -22.80 -3.86 1.22
CA ASN A 301 -21.42 -3.48 1.50
C ASN A 301 -20.76 -2.91 0.23
N ALA A 302 -19.69 -2.13 0.39
CA ALA A 302 -18.96 -1.47 -0.68
C ALA A 302 -17.46 -1.40 -0.36
N LEU A 303 -16.62 -1.84 -1.30
CA LEU A 303 -15.17 -1.63 -1.20
C LEU A 303 -14.77 -0.28 -1.82
N SER A 304 -13.58 0.21 -1.45
CA SER A 304 -12.99 1.39 -2.09
C SER A 304 -12.77 1.14 -3.58
N PHE A 305 -12.85 2.22 -4.38
CA PHE A 305 -12.54 2.14 -5.81
C PHE A 305 -11.06 1.80 -6.01
N ALA A 306 -10.79 0.78 -6.82
CA ALA A 306 -9.46 0.47 -7.35
C ALA A 306 -9.01 1.55 -8.33
N GLU A 307 -7.71 1.61 -8.63
CA GLU A 307 -7.12 2.63 -9.51
C GLU A 307 -7.78 2.70 -10.89
N ASN A 308 -8.22 1.56 -11.43
CA ASN A 308 -8.91 1.50 -12.73
C ASN A 308 -10.36 2.00 -12.72
N GLY A 309 -10.83 2.58 -11.60
CA GLY A 309 -12.15 3.19 -11.49
C GLY A 309 -13.30 2.19 -11.30
N LEU A 310 -12.99 0.95 -10.92
CA LEU A 310 -13.97 -0.07 -10.56
C LEU A 310 -14.00 -0.30 -9.05
N ALA A 311 -15.17 -0.67 -8.52
CA ALA A 311 -15.31 -1.09 -7.13
C ALA A 311 -16.15 -2.36 -7.04
N ALA A 312 -15.75 -3.26 -6.15
CA ALA A 312 -16.58 -4.41 -5.77
C ALA A 312 -17.63 -3.98 -4.75
N VAL A 313 -18.87 -4.40 -4.97
CA VAL A 313 -20.02 -4.11 -4.11
C VAL A 313 -20.79 -5.39 -3.81
N ILE A 314 -21.44 -5.43 -2.65
CA ILE A 314 -22.27 -6.55 -2.22
C ILE A 314 -23.75 -6.15 -2.29
N GLN A 315 -24.55 -6.98 -2.95
CA GLN A 315 -26.00 -6.85 -2.97
C GLN A 315 -26.66 -8.22 -2.84
N ASN A 316 -27.60 -8.35 -1.90
CA ASN A 316 -28.23 -9.60 -1.50
C ASN A 316 -27.20 -10.70 -1.17
N GLY A 317 -26.12 -10.32 -0.47
CA GLY A 317 -25.05 -11.23 -0.08
C GLY A 317 -24.17 -11.76 -1.23
N LYS A 318 -24.25 -11.17 -2.43
CA LYS A 318 -23.40 -11.54 -3.58
C LYS A 318 -22.58 -10.35 -4.07
N TYR A 319 -21.37 -10.64 -4.53
CA TYR A 319 -20.44 -9.64 -5.08
C TYR A 319 -20.75 -9.36 -6.55
N GLY A 320 -20.69 -8.08 -6.90
CA GLY A 320 -20.70 -7.53 -8.25
C GLY A 320 -19.69 -6.39 -8.37
N VAL A 321 -19.64 -5.75 -9.54
CA VAL A 321 -18.71 -4.63 -9.83
C VAL A 321 -19.50 -3.45 -10.36
N ILE A 322 -19.15 -2.26 -9.91
CA ILE A 322 -19.67 -0.98 -10.43
C ILE A 322 -18.56 -0.12 -11.01
N ASP A 323 -18.95 0.80 -11.90
CA ASP A 323 -18.11 1.93 -12.29
C ASP A 323 -18.26 3.12 -11.32
N SER A 324 -17.46 4.17 -11.52
CA SER A 324 -17.47 5.39 -10.71
C SER A 324 -18.77 6.19 -10.73
N LYS A 325 -19.72 5.85 -11.61
CA LYS A 325 -21.08 6.43 -11.67
C LYS A 325 -22.11 5.52 -11.01
N GLY A 326 -21.69 4.41 -10.40
CA GLY A 326 -22.55 3.43 -9.76
C GLY A 326 -23.27 2.51 -10.73
N LYS A 327 -22.91 2.52 -12.01
CA LYS A 327 -23.49 1.59 -12.98
C LYS A 327 -22.92 0.20 -12.72
N ILE A 328 -23.80 -0.78 -12.59
CA ILE A 328 -23.42 -2.20 -12.50
C ILE A 328 -22.71 -2.61 -13.79
N VAL A 329 -21.41 -2.88 -13.68
CA VAL A 329 -20.54 -3.44 -14.71
C VAL A 329 -20.69 -4.96 -14.72
N VAL A 330 -20.53 -5.59 -13.54
CA VAL A 330 -20.75 -7.02 -13.33
C VAL A 330 -21.89 -7.19 -12.34
N LYS A 331 -22.95 -7.90 -12.75
CA LYS A 331 -24.12 -8.13 -11.88
C LYS A 331 -23.72 -8.92 -10.61
N PRO A 332 -24.23 -8.53 -9.43
CA PRO A 332 -24.03 -9.27 -8.19
C PRO A 332 -24.47 -10.73 -8.33
N ARG A 333 -23.50 -11.66 -8.30
CA ARG A 333 -23.76 -13.11 -8.37
C ARG A 333 -22.64 -13.98 -7.80
N PHE A 334 -21.48 -13.41 -7.51
CA PHE A 334 -20.29 -14.15 -7.08
C PHE A 334 -20.19 -14.20 -5.55
N GLU A 335 -19.43 -15.17 -5.05
CA GLU A 335 -19.14 -15.32 -3.62
C GLU A 335 -18.06 -14.34 -3.13
N GLY A 336 -17.25 -13.82 -4.05
CA GLY A 336 -16.20 -12.84 -3.80
C GLY A 336 -15.74 -12.22 -5.12
N ILE A 337 -15.31 -10.96 -5.09
CA ILE A 337 -14.63 -10.31 -6.21
C ILE A 337 -13.42 -9.56 -5.68
N GLU A 338 -12.30 -9.76 -6.36
CA GLU A 338 -11.08 -8.99 -6.16
C GLU A 338 -10.70 -8.29 -7.47
N ILE A 339 -10.25 -7.04 -7.35
CA ILE A 339 -9.87 -6.21 -8.50
C ILE A 339 -8.37 -5.95 -8.37
N TYR A 340 -7.59 -6.48 -9.30
CA TYR A 340 -6.15 -6.28 -9.34
C TYR A 340 -5.72 -5.75 -10.69
N ARG A 341 -5.23 -4.51 -10.72
CA ARG A 341 -5.04 -3.74 -11.96
C ARG A 341 -6.34 -3.79 -12.77
N ASP A 342 -6.31 -4.33 -13.98
CA ASP A 342 -7.50 -4.51 -14.84
C ASP A 342 -8.12 -5.90 -14.82
N ILE A 343 -7.66 -6.78 -13.93
CA ILE A 343 -8.13 -8.16 -13.85
C ILE A 343 -9.19 -8.28 -12.75
N LEU A 344 -10.31 -8.90 -13.12
CA LEU A 344 -11.40 -9.20 -12.20
C LEU A 344 -11.31 -10.68 -11.81
N PHE A 345 -10.88 -10.94 -10.58
CA PHE A 345 -10.97 -12.27 -9.99
C PHE A 345 -12.34 -12.43 -9.34
N ALA A 346 -12.97 -13.56 -9.60
CA ALA A 346 -14.29 -13.88 -9.05
C ALA A 346 -14.27 -15.26 -8.39
N LYS A 347 -14.81 -15.33 -7.18
CA LYS A 347 -14.99 -16.57 -6.44
C LYS A 347 -16.38 -17.15 -6.69
N ASP A 348 -16.41 -18.43 -7.06
CA ASP A 348 -17.65 -19.19 -7.29
C ASP A 348 -17.37 -20.67 -7.00
N GLY A 349 -18.26 -21.32 -6.23
CA GLY A 349 -18.05 -22.70 -5.79
C GLY A 349 -16.80 -22.88 -4.92
N GLY A 350 -16.43 -21.86 -4.14
CA GLY A 350 -15.26 -21.89 -3.25
C GLY A 350 -13.90 -21.69 -3.93
N LYS A 351 -13.83 -21.57 -5.26
CA LYS A 351 -12.59 -21.35 -6.02
C LYS A 351 -12.61 -20.00 -6.75
N TRP A 352 -11.44 -19.46 -7.05
CA TRP A 352 -11.26 -18.26 -7.84
C TRP A 352 -11.06 -18.57 -9.32
N GLY A 353 -11.63 -17.73 -10.17
CA GLY A 353 -11.40 -17.68 -11.62
C GLY A 353 -11.24 -16.23 -12.08
N ILE A 354 -11.14 -16.02 -13.39
CA ILE A 354 -11.04 -14.69 -14.01
C ILE A 354 -12.29 -14.45 -14.83
N ILE A 355 -12.89 -13.26 -14.70
CA ILE A 355 -14.04 -12.84 -15.47
C ILE A 355 -13.75 -11.59 -16.30
N ASP A 356 -14.49 -11.42 -17.39
CA ASP A 356 -14.52 -10.17 -18.14
C ASP A 356 -15.46 -9.15 -17.47
N LYS A 357 -15.52 -7.93 -18.01
CA LYS A 357 -16.40 -6.85 -17.53
C LYS A 357 -17.90 -7.11 -17.78
N LYS A 358 -18.27 -8.20 -18.47
CA LYS A 358 -19.66 -8.68 -18.58
C LYS A 358 -19.97 -9.78 -17.56
N GLY A 359 -18.97 -10.18 -16.77
CA GLY A 359 -19.03 -11.27 -15.81
C GLY A 359 -18.92 -12.66 -16.44
N ALA A 360 -18.53 -12.79 -17.71
CA ALA A 360 -18.27 -14.08 -18.33
C ALA A 360 -16.89 -14.61 -17.94
N TYR A 361 -16.75 -15.91 -17.71
CA TYR A 361 -15.47 -16.52 -17.34
C TYR A 361 -14.48 -16.46 -18.50
N ILE A 362 -13.35 -15.78 -18.27
CA ILE A 362 -12.13 -15.90 -19.07
C ILE A 362 -11.40 -17.18 -18.64
N ALA A 363 -11.26 -17.37 -17.33
CA ALA A 363 -10.80 -18.61 -16.73
C ALA A 363 -11.83 -19.08 -15.70
N LYS A 364 -12.27 -20.34 -15.81
CA LYS A 364 -13.25 -20.91 -14.87
C LYS A 364 -12.65 -20.98 -13.46
N PRO A 365 -13.50 -20.96 -12.41
CA PRO A 365 -13.05 -21.13 -11.03
C PRO A 365 -12.25 -22.41 -10.85
N GLN A 366 -10.98 -22.27 -10.49
CA GLN A 366 -10.04 -23.40 -10.33
C GLN A 366 -8.90 -23.11 -9.34
N PHE A 367 -8.71 -21.86 -8.92
CA PHE A 367 -7.64 -21.45 -8.00
C PHE A 367 -8.14 -21.41 -6.55
N ASP A 368 -7.33 -21.81 -5.60
CA ASP A 368 -7.65 -21.80 -4.17
C ASP A 368 -7.55 -20.39 -3.59
N ARG A 369 -6.49 -19.68 -3.99
CA ARG A 369 -6.21 -18.29 -3.67
C ARG A 369 -5.61 -17.57 -4.88
N VAL A 370 -5.71 -16.25 -4.87
CA VAL A 370 -5.05 -15.33 -5.80
C VAL A 370 -4.16 -14.41 -4.98
N GLY A 371 -2.90 -14.24 -5.38
CA GLY A 371 -1.94 -13.41 -4.68
C GLY A 371 -2.03 -11.99 -5.21
N LEU A 372 -2.47 -11.08 -4.35
CA LEU A 372 -2.71 -9.67 -4.68
C LEU A 372 -1.67 -8.75 -4.00
N TYR A 373 -0.58 -9.34 -3.54
CA TYR A 373 0.47 -8.72 -2.73
C TYR A 373 1.85 -8.85 -3.38
#